data_AF-A0A7W1A4A2-F1
#
_entry.id   AF-A0A7W1A4A2-F1
#
_cell.length_a   1.000
_cell.length_b   1.000
_cell.length_c   1.000
_cell.angle_alpha   90.00
_cell.angle_beta   90.00
_cell.angle_gamma   90.00
#
_symmetry.space_group_name_H-M   'P 1'
#
loop_
_entity.id
_entity.type
_entity.pdbx_description
1 polymer ?
#
loop_
_entity_poly.entity_id
_entity_poly.type
_entity_poly.pdbx_seq_one_letter_code
_entity_poly.pdbx_strand_id
1 'polypeptide(L)'
;MRCLAIAFVLLLAACETGGEGTPLPDADLTLPKCTGVVYDSCTSNAGCMSMNCKLYDQNGIQVCTVTCSASMPCPMQNGMPASCNNRGLCKPPAANACHP
;
A
#
# COMPACT_ATOMS: atom_id res chain seq x y z
N MET A 1 33.14 9.73 -20.68
CA MET A 1 34.58 9.69 -21.09
C MET A 1 35.03 11.13 -21.21
N ARG A 2 36.04 11.71 -20.53
CA ARG A 2 37.13 11.29 -19.64
C ARG A 2 37.41 12.54 -18.76
N CYS A 3 37.39 12.44 -17.43
CA CYS A 3 38.52 12.10 -16.55
C CYS A 3 39.64 13.15 -16.50
N LEU A 4 39.62 13.98 -15.45
CA LEU A 4 40.84 14.33 -14.72
C LEU A 4 40.56 14.06 -13.22
N ALA A 5 41.19 13.00 -12.71
CA ALA A 5 41.19 12.52 -11.32
C ALA A 5 42.10 13.43 -10.47
N ILE A 6 41.91 13.65 -9.16
CA ILE A 6 42.07 12.78 -7.98
C ILE A 6 41.72 13.73 -6.79
N ALA A 7 41.02 13.44 -5.70
CA ALA A 7 40.08 12.41 -5.26
C ALA A 7 39.49 12.94 -3.92
N PHE A 8 38.20 12.66 -3.68
CA PHE A 8 37.47 12.84 -2.41
C PHE A 8 37.03 14.25 -1.99
N VAL A 9 36.18 14.83 -2.83
CA VAL A 9 35.06 15.68 -2.41
C VAL A 9 33.96 14.77 -1.83
N LEU A 10 33.50 15.01 -0.61
CA LEU A 10 32.19 14.53 -0.13
C LEU A 10 31.64 15.51 0.91
N LEU A 11 31.01 16.57 0.39
CA LEU A 11 29.99 17.33 1.06
C LEU A 11 28.86 16.36 1.45
N LEU A 12 28.71 16.07 2.73
CA LEU A 12 27.49 15.46 3.26
C LEU A 12 26.45 16.58 3.43
N ALA A 13 25.82 16.93 2.31
CA ALA A 13 24.49 17.52 2.34
C ALA A 13 23.56 16.46 2.96
N ALA A 14 23.13 16.68 4.20
CA ALA A 14 22.03 15.94 4.80
C ALA A 14 20.73 16.36 4.09
N CYS A 15 20.46 15.76 2.94
CA CYS A 15 19.12 15.69 2.39
C CYS A 15 18.40 14.59 3.17
N GLU A 16 17.42 14.96 3.97
CA GLU A 16 16.59 14.04 4.74
C GLU A 16 16.06 12.95 3.81
N THR A 17 16.54 11.73 4.04
CA THR A 17 16.14 10.54 3.30
C THR A 17 14.71 10.22 3.72
N GLY A 18 13.75 10.78 2.97
CA GLY A 18 12.35 10.35 3.00
C GLY A 18 12.30 8.86 2.76
N GLY A 19 11.71 8.15 3.73
CA GLY A 19 11.75 6.70 3.82
C GLY A 19 11.43 6.02 2.49
N GLU A 20 12.28 5.05 2.16
CA GLU A 20 12.12 4.12 1.04
C GLU A 20 10.86 3.28 1.26
N GLY A 21 9.70 3.86 0.99
CA GLY A 21 8.53 3.09 0.61
C GLY A 21 8.88 2.46 -0.72
N THR A 22 9.00 1.13 -0.76
CA THR A 22 9.01 0.37 -2.01
C THR A 22 7.98 0.99 -2.95
N PRO A 23 8.36 1.37 -4.19
CA PRO A 23 7.41 1.94 -5.11
C PRO A 23 6.26 0.95 -5.25
N LEU A 24 5.08 1.33 -4.77
CA LEU A 24 3.84 0.70 -5.19
C LEU A 24 3.90 0.67 -6.72
N PRO A 25 3.58 -0.46 -7.38
CA PRO A 25 3.58 -0.52 -8.84
C PRO A 25 2.84 0.70 -9.38
N ASP A 26 3.45 1.39 -10.34
CA ASP A 26 2.91 2.63 -10.91
C ASP A 26 1.41 2.47 -11.10
N ALA A 27 0.65 3.33 -10.42
CA ALA A 27 -0.78 3.20 -10.40
C ALA A 27 -1.28 3.32 -11.84
N ASP A 28 -1.94 2.28 -12.34
CA ASP A 28 -2.49 2.27 -13.69
C ASP A 28 -3.53 3.40 -13.79
N LEU A 29 -3.13 4.50 -14.44
CA LEU A 29 -3.95 5.70 -14.57
C LEU A 29 -5.17 5.50 -15.48
N THR A 30 -5.30 4.32 -16.11
CA THR A 30 -6.51 3.94 -16.86
C THR A 30 -7.61 3.40 -15.96
N LEU A 31 -7.29 3.03 -14.71
CA LEU A 31 -8.26 2.59 -13.72
C LEU A 31 -9.03 3.79 -13.13
N PRO A 32 -10.20 3.57 -12.52
CA PRO A 32 -10.88 4.62 -11.77
C PRO A 32 -10.11 4.99 -10.49
N LYS A 33 -10.36 6.20 -9.97
CA LYS A 33 -9.89 6.60 -8.65
C LYS A 33 -10.46 5.69 -7.56
N CYS A 34 -9.62 5.31 -6.61
CA CYS A 34 -10.05 4.64 -5.40
C CYS A 34 -11.00 5.56 -4.62
N THR A 35 -12.06 4.97 -4.10
CA THR A 35 -13.10 5.67 -3.33
C THR A 35 -12.84 5.59 -1.83
N GLY A 36 -11.86 4.78 -1.43
CA GLY A 36 -11.50 4.53 -0.04
C GLY A 36 -12.37 3.46 0.63
N VAL A 37 -13.11 2.68 -0.16
CA VAL A 37 -13.88 1.54 0.37
C VAL A 37 -12.95 0.39 0.72
N VAL A 38 -13.50 -0.60 1.41
CA VAL A 38 -12.74 -1.80 1.79
C VAL A 38 -12.14 -2.48 0.56
N TYR A 39 -10.85 -2.81 0.68
CA TYR A 39 -9.95 -3.39 -0.31
C TYR A 39 -9.45 -2.46 -1.42
N ASP A 40 -9.84 -1.19 -1.43
CA ASP A 40 -9.22 -0.20 -2.32
C ASP A 40 -7.74 -0.03 -2.01
N SER A 41 -6.94 0.20 -3.04
CA SER A 41 -5.53 0.59 -2.89
C SER A 41 -5.44 1.93 -2.14
N CYS A 42 -4.46 2.06 -1.24
CA CYS A 42 -4.28 3.28 -0.45
C CYS A 42 -2.80 3.54 -0.17
N THR A 43 -2.43 4.80 -0.04
CA THR A 43 -1.08 5.24 0.35
C THR A 43 -1.01 5.69 1.81
N SER A 44 -2.15 6.09 2.39
CA SER A 44 -2.25 6.55 3.77
C SER A 44 -3.63 6.23 4.35
N ASN A 45 -3.75 6.27 5.69
CA ASN A 45 -5.03 6.06 6.38
C ASN A 45 -6.12 7.05 5.95
N ALA A 46 -5.74 8.28 5.55
CA ALA A 46 -6.67 9.30 5.08
C ALA A 46 -7.36 8.91 3.76
N GLY A 47 -6.76 8.02 2.98
CA GLY A 47 -7.35 7.50 1.73
C GLY A 47 -8.43 6.44 1.96
N CYS A 48 -8.71 6.05 3.21
CA CYS A 48 -9.68 5.00 3.53
C CYS A 48 -10.83 5.55 4.37
N MET A 49 -12.06 5.21 4.01
CA MET A 49 -13.24 5.50 4.85
C MET A 49 -13.15 4.84 6.22
N SER A 50 -12.48 3.69 6.31
CA SER A 50 -12.20 2.99 7.57
C SER A 50 -11.08 3.63 8.40
N MET A 51 -10.38 4.64 7.88
CA MET A 51 -9.13 5.18 8.42
C MET A 51 -8.05 4.11 8.67
N ASN A 52 -8.12 2.99 7.97
CA ASN A 52 -7.24 1.84 8.16
C ASN A 52 -6.63 1.40 6.82
N CYS A 53 -5.56 2.05 6.43
CA CYS A 53 -4.72 1.64 5.31
C CYS A 53 -3.62 0.68 5.82
N LYS A 54 -3.55 -0.53 5.26
CA LYS A 54 -2.57 -1.54 5.71
C LYS A 54 -1.82 -2.19 4.57
N LEU A 55 -0.49 -2.21 4.74
CA LEU A 55 0.45 -2.97 3.94
C LEU A 55 0.45 -4.42 4.41
N TYR A 56 0.33 -5.33 3.46
CA TYR A 56 0.44 -6.76 3.64
C TYR A 56 1.70 -7.25 2.91
N ASP A 57 2.85 -7.21 3.60
CA ASP A 57 4.18 -7.47 3.03
C ASP A 57 4.28 -8.82 2.30
N GLN A 58 3.57 -9.83 2.79
CA GLN A 58 3.51 -11.16 2.17
C GLN A 58 2.99 -11.15 0.73
N ASN A 59 2.16 -10.17 0.38
CA ASN A 59 1.55 -10.04 -0.94
C ASN A 59 1.99 -8.75 -1.65
N GLY A 60 2.75 -7.88 -0.99
CA GLY A 60 3.16 -6.58 -1.53
C GLY A 60 1.99 -5.64 -1.84
N ILE A 61 0.83 -5.80 -1.18
CA ILE A 61 -0.35 -4.95 -1.41
C ILE A 61 -0.62 -4.04 -0.22
N GLN A 62 -1.01 -2.80 -0.49
CA GLN A 62 -1.45 -1.84 0.53
C GLN A 62 -2.90 -1.43 0.26
N VAL A 63 -3.79 -1.78 1.18
CA VAL A 63 -5.24 -1.64 0.96
C VAL A 63 -5.98 -1.09 2.18
N CYS A 64 -7.10 -0.46 1.93
CA CYS A 64 -8.09 -0.13 2.95
C CYS A 64 -8.67 -1.43 3.52
N THR A 65 -8.60 -1.59 4.83
CA THR A 65 -9.06 -2.80 5.52
C THR A 65 -10.01 -2.45 6.65
N VAL A 66 -10.68 -3.48 7.17
CA VAL A 66 -11.56 -3.43 8.35
C VAL A 66 -11.19 -4.56 9.29
N THR A 67 -11.60 -4.40 10.55
CA THR A 67 -11.45 -5.45 11.54
C THR A 67 -12.39 -6.62 11.29
N CYS A 68 -11.95 -7.82 11.65
CA CYS A 68 -12.74 -9.04 11.54
C CYS A 68 -12.57 -9.93 12.78
N SER A 69 -13.56 -10.79 12.98
CA SER A 69 -13.59 -11.79 14.05
C SER A 69 -14.50 -12.96 13.65
N ALA A 70 -14.60 -13.99 14.49
CA ALA A 70 -15.55 -15.08 14.27
C ALA A 70 -17.01 -14.61 14.14
N SER A 71 -17.36 -13.49 14.79
CA SER A 71 -18.72 -12.90 14.75
C SER A 71 -18.87 -11.78 13.71
N MET A 72 -17.76 -11.30 13.13
CA MET A 72 -17.73 -10.24 12.13
C MET A 72 -16.84 -10.68 10.96
N PRO A 73 -17.39 -11.45 9.99
CA PRO A 73 -16.62 -11.94 8.87
C PRO A 73 -16.19 -10.79 7.95
N CYS A 74 -15.14 -11.04 7.17
CA CYS A 74 -14.69 -10.08 6.18
C CYS A 74 -15.71 -9.94 5.04
N PRO A 75 -15.95 -8.70 4.55
CA PRO A 75 -16.78 -8.50 3.38
C PRO A 75 -16.18 -9.22 2.17
N MET A 76 -17.04 -9.68 1.26
CA MET A 76 -16.59 -10.30 0.02
C MET A 76 -15.89 -9.28 -0.88
N GLN A 77 -14.88 -9.75 -1.61
CA GLN A 77 -14.23 -9.02 -2.67
C GLN A 77 -14.48 -9.76 -3.98
N ASN A 78 -15.15 -9.11 -4.95
CA ASN A 78 -15.43 -9.71 -6.27
C ASN A 78 -16.07 -11.11 -6.19
N GLY A 79 -16.96 -11.33 -5.22
CA GLY A 79 -17.62 -12.62 -5.00
C GLY A 79 -16.75 -13.67 -4.28
N MET A 80 -15.52 -13.35 -3.88
CA MET A 80 -14.66 -14.21 -3.08
C MET A 80 -14.59 -13.73 -1.62
N PRO A 81 -14.59 -14.63 -0.63
CA PRO A 81 -14.39 -14.25 0.76
C PRO A 81 -12.94 -13.79 0.98
N ALA A 82 -12.75 -12.61 1.55
CA ALA A 82 -11.43 -12.21 2.02
C ALA A 82 -11.09 -12.95 3.33
N SER A 83 -9.80 -13.16 3.58
CA SER A 83 -9.34 -13.87 4.77
C SER A 83 -9.17 -12.93 5.96
N CYS A 84 -9.61 -13.35 7.14
CA CYS A 84 -9.28 -12.66 8.39
C CYS A 84 -7.89 -13.12 8.86
N ASN A 85 -6.93 -12.21 8.99
CA ASN A 85 -5.60 -12.57 9.46
C ASN A 85 -5.56 -12.74 10.99
N ASN A 86 -4.45 -13.26 11.52
CA ASN A 86 -4.24 -13.45 12.96
C ASN A 86 -4.21 -12.14 13.78
N ARG A 87 -4.29 -10.98 13.13
CA ARG A 87 -4.37 -9.66 13.77
C ARG A 87 -5.81 -9.11 13.78
N GLY A 88 -6.79 -9.90 13.34
CA GLY A 88 -8.18 -9.48 13.24
C GLY A 88 -8.41 -8.43 12.15
N LEU A 89 -7.68 -8.49 11.03
CA LEU A 89 -7.85 -7.59 9.89
C LEU A 89 -8.13 -8.37 8.60
N CYS A 90 -8.99 -7.81 7.76
CA CYS A 90 -9.34 -8.40 6.49
C CYS A 90 -8.25 -8.22 5.44
N LYS A 91 -7.70 -9.35 4.99
CA LYS A 91 -6.68 -9.44 3.96
C LYS A 91 -7.29 -10.00 2.68
N PRO A 92 -7.50 -9.16 1.65
CA PRO A 92 -7.91 -9.66 0.34
C PRO A 92 -6.73 -10.36 -0.38
N PRO A 93 -7.00 -11.22 -1.37
CA PRO A 93 -5.95 -11.79 -2.22
C PRO A 93 -5.25 -10.74 -3.11
N ALA A 94 -5.95 -9.66 -3.49
CA ALA A 94 -5.45 -8.56 -4.29
C ALA A 94 -6.15 -7.24 -3.90
N ALA A 95 -5.60 -6.08 -4.28
CA ALA A 95 -6.32 -4.81 -4.15
C ALA A 95 -7.44 -4.70 -5.19
N ASN A 96 -8.44 -3.84 -4.93
CA ASN A 96 -9.41 -3.46 -5.96
C ASN A 96 -8.68 -2.75 -7.11
N ALA A 97 -9.18 -2.93 -8.33
CA ALA A 97 -8.63 -2.28 -9.51
C ALA A 97 -9.00 -0.78 -9.51
N CYS A 98 -8.23 0.00 -8.77
CA CYS A 98 -8.34 1.45 -8.69
C CYS A 98 -6.97 2.08 -8.43
N HIS A 99 -6.81 3.36 -8.76
CA HIS A 99 -5.62 4.13 -8.43
C HIS A 99 -5.88 5.06 -7.23
N PRO A 100 -4.97 5.14 -6.25
CA PRO A 100 -5.10 6.08 -5.14
C PRO A 100 -4.98 7.55 -5.57
#